data_AF-A0A7K5WR27-F1
#
_entry.id   AF-A0A7K5WR27-F1
#
_cell.length_a   1.000
_cell.length_b   1.000
_cell.length_c   1.000
_cell.angle_alpha   90.00
_cell.angle_beta   90.00
_cell.angle_gamma   90.00
#
_symmetry.space_group_name_H-M   'P 1'
#
loop_
_entity.id
_entity.type
_entity.pdbx_description
1 polymer ?
#
loop_
_entity_poly.entity_id
_entity_poly.type
_entity_poly.pdbx_seq_one_letter_code
_entity_poly.pdbx_strand_id
1 'polypeptide(L)'
;ALSKPLDEAFSLWEQLLEHPGVPQVRSPEQTLSSLQLLAALYRLQGKPIQALESFLLLRSLCRRLGDNLGVANSLCQITRILLQLQCPSQAQVNL
;
A
#
# COMPACT_ATOMS: atom_id res chain seq x y z
N ALA A 1 7.51 -16.92 -12.55
CA ALA A 1 7.72 -15.46 -12.59
C ALA A 1 8.31 -15.01 -11.26
N LEU A 2 9.27 -14.08 -11.25
CA LEU A 2 9.96 -13.61 -10.03
C LEU A 2 9.04 -12.93 -8.99
N SER A 3 7.79 -12.63 -9.37
CA SER A 3 6.79 -11.96 -8.53
C SER A 3 5.84 -12.90 -7.80
N LYS A 4 5.80 -14.20 -8.11
CA LYS A 4 4.82 -15.13 -7.50
C LYS A 4 4.73 -15.06 -5.96
N PRO A 5 5.84 -15.08 -5.20
CA PRO A 5 5.75 -14.96 -3.73
C PRO A 5 5.29 -13.56 -3.28
N LEU A 6 5.54 -12.52 -4.07
CA LEU A 6 5.09 -11.16 -3.77
C LEU A 6 3.59 -11.02 -4.03
N ASP A 7 3.10 -11.61 -5.12
CA ASP A 7 1.67 -11.67 -5.47
C ASP A 7 0.90 -12.47 -4.41
N GLU A 8 1.43 -13.61 -3.95
CA GLU A 8 0.85 -14.38 -2.83
C GLU A 8 0.83 -13.60 -1.51
N ALA A 9 1.93 -12.92 -1.17
CA ALA A 9 1.98 -12.08 0.03
C ALA A 9 0.96 -10.94 -0.03
N PHE A 10 0.77 -10.33 -1.20
CA PHE A 10 -0.23 -9.29 -1.40
C PHE A 10 -1.65 -9.81 -1.17
N SER A 11 -2.01 -10.97 -1.75
CA SER A 11 -3.31 -11.58 -1.54
C SER A 11 -3.59 -11.88 -0.06
N LEU A 12 -2.58 -12.33 0.69
CA LEU A 12 -2.71 -12.55 2.14
C LEU A 12 -2.97 -11.24 2.91
N TRP A 13 -2.31 -10.15 2.50
CA TRP A 13 -2.58 -8.83 3.09
C TRP A 13 -3.99 -8.32 2.76
N GLU A 14 -4.46 -8.51 1.54
CA GLU A 14 -5.84 -8.18 1.16
C GLU A 14 -6.86 -8.93 2.02
N GLN A 15 -6.69 -10.25 2.16
CA GLN A 15 -7.55 -11.08 3.00
C GLN A 15 -7.52 -10.64 4.47
N LEU A 16 -6.34 -10.36 5.02
CA LEU A 16 -6.20 -9.94 6.42
C LEU A 16 -6.84 -8.57 6.69
N LEU A 17 -6.81 -7.67 5.71
CA LEU A 17 -7.29 -6.28 5.85
C LEU A 17 -8.70 -6.05 5.29
N GLU A 18 -9.33 -7.09 4.74
CA GLU A 18 -10.69 -7.08 4.20
C GLU A 18 -11.69 -6.57 5.25
N HIS A 19 -11.56 -7.04 6.49
CA HIS A 19 -12.41 -6.60 7.58
C HIS A 19 -12.05 -5.19 8.06
N PRO A 20 -13.04 -4.32 8.28
CA PRO A 20 -12.81 -3.00 8.86
C PRO A 20 -12.33 -3.13 10.32
N GLY A 21 -11.36 -2.30 10.69
CA GLY A 21 -10.76 -2.30 12.04
C GLY A 21 -9.28 -2.67 12.05
N VAL A 22 -8.67 -2.53 13.22
CA VAL A 22 -7.25 -2.86 13.42
C VAL A 22 -7.10 -4.38 13.45
N PRO A 23 -6.30 -4.98 12.53
CA PRO A 23 -6.12 -6.42 12.51
C PRO A 23 -5.39 -6.89 13.78
N GLN A 24 -5.70 -8.10 14.25
CA GLN A 24 -4.99 -8.70 15.38
C GLN A 24 -3.63 -9.26 14.95
N VAL A 25 -2.68 -8.35 14.75
CA VAL A 25 -1.29 -8.65 14.42
C VAL A 25 -0.40 -8.52 15.65
N ARG A 26 0.71 -9.26 15.67
CA ARG A 26 1.67 -9.23 16.78
C ARG A 26 2.32 -7.86 16.97
N SER A 27 2.65 -7.16 15.88
CA SER A 27 3.19 -5.80 15.90
C SER A 27 2.63 -4.99 14.73
N PRO A 28 1.87 -3.92 15.00
CA PRO A 28 1.41 -3.00 13.97
C PRO A 28 2.57 -2.34 13.20
N GLU A 29 3.69 -1.99 13.86
CA GLU A 29 4.81 -1.32 13.20
C GLU A 29 5.50 -2.24 12.17
N GLN A 30 5.72 -3.50 12.53
CA GLN A 30 6.29 -4.49 11.61
C GLN A 30 5.34 -4.78 10.45
N THR A 31 4.04 -4.79 10.71
CA THR A 31 2.99 -4.97 9.71
C THR A 31 3.03 -3.83 8.67
N LEU A 32 3.05 -2.58 9.13
CA LEU A 32 3.18 -1.41 8.26
C LEU A 32 4.48 -1.45 7.44
N SER A 33 5.60 -1.78 8.09
CA SER A 33 6.91 -1.86 7.43
C SER A 33 6.95 -2.93 6.33
N SER A 34 6.36 -4.10 6.60
CA SER A 34 6.28 -5.20 5.64
C SER A 34 5.44 -4.82 4.41
N LEU A 35 4.28 -4.20 4.63
CA LEU A 35 3.40 -3.77 3.54
C LEU A 35 4.03 -2.64 2.71
N GLN A 36 4.73 -1.71 3.35
CA GLN A 36 5.50 -0.67 2.65
C GLN A 36 6.63 -1.27 1.79
N LEU A 37 7.33 -2.29 2.29
CA LEU A 37 8.38 -2.97 1.53
C LEU A 37 7.81 -3.66 0.29
N LEU A 38 6.67 -4.35 0.44
CA LEU A 38 5.97 -5.00 -0.66
C LEU A 38 5.57 -3.99 -1.76
N ALA A 39 5.01 -2.84 -1.38
CA ALA A 39 4.67 -1.78 -2.33
C ALA A 39 5.90 -1.23 -3.07
N ALA A 40 7.02 -1.04 -2.35
CA ALA A 40 8.28 -0.60 -2.94
C ALA A 40 8.88 -1.63 -3.90
N LEU A 41 8.80 -2.93 -3.57
CA LEU A 41 9.25 -4.02 -4.43
C LEU A 41 8.45 -4.08 -5.73
N TYR A 42 7.13 -3.94 -5.68
CA TYR A 42 6.32 -3.84 -6.90
C TYR A 42 6.74 -2.67 -7.78
N ARG A 43 6.99 -1.50 -7.17
CA ARG A 43 7.46 -0.33 -7.91
C ARG A 43 8.81 -0.59 -8.59
N LEU A 44 9.75 -1.22 -7.90
CA LEU A 44 11.07 -1.59 -8.46
C LEU A 44 10.97 -2.63 -9.57
N GLN A 45 9.97 -3.51 -9.53
CA GLN A 45 9.71 -4.48 -10.59
C GLN A 45 8.95 -3.88 -11.79
N GLY A 46 8.69 -2.58 -11.82
CA GLY A 46 7.92 -1.94 -12.91
C GLY A 46 6.45 -2.38 -12.92
N LYS A 47 5.89 -2.72 -11.77
CA LYS A 47 4.48 -3.10 -11.55
C LYS A 47 3.73 -1.96 -10.84
N PRO A 48 3.45 -0.83 -11.52
CA PRO A 48 2.92 0.37 -10.87
C PRO A 48 1.51 0.19 -10.32
N ILE A 49 0.67 -0.65 -10.95
CA ILE A 49 -0.69 -0.91 -10.48
C ILE A 49 -0.67 -1.67 -9.15
N GLN A 50 0.09 -2.76 -9.06
CA GLN A 50 0.23 -3.50 -7.80
C GLN A 50 0.87 -2.64 -6.69
N ALA A 51 1.83 -1.79 -7.04
CA ALA A 51 2.41 -0.84 -6.08
C ALA A 51 1.35 0.15 -5.57
N LEU A 52 0.50 0.68 -6.46
CA LEU A 52 -0.58 1.59 -6.11
C LEU A 52 -1.59 0.93 -5.14
N GLU A 53 -2.07 -0.27 -5.47
CA GLU A 53 -2.99 -1.04 -4.63
C GLU A 53 -2.39 -1.33 -3.25
N SER A 54 -1.11 -1.68 -3.21
CA SER A 54 -0.37 -1.90 -1.96
C SER A 54 -0.27 -0.63 -1.10
N PHE A 55 0.00 0.53 -1.70
CA PHE A 55 0.00 1.80 -0.97
C PHE A 55 -1.40 2.24 -0.52
N LEU A 56 -2.46 1.88 -1.25
CA LEU A 56 -3.84 2.11 -0.82
C LEU A 56 -4.20 1.26 0.40
N LEU A 57 -3.79 -0.01 0.43
CA LEU A 57 -3.91 -0.86 1.61
C LEU A 57 -3.11 -0.29 2.80
N LEU A 58 -1.87 0.15 2.57
CA LEU A 58 -1.04 0.74 3.61
C LEU A 58 -1.68 2.00 4.20
N ARG A 59 -2.18 2.90 3.35
CA ARG A 59 -2.93 4.09 3.78
C ARG A 59 -4.13 3.72 4.65
N SER A 60 -4.90 2.71 4.24
CA SER A 60 -6.06 2.22 4.99
C SER A 60 -5.64 1.75 6.38
N LEU A 61 -4.58 0.94 6.48
CA LEU A 61 -4.08 0.44 7.75
C LEU A 61 -3.51 1.55 8.65
N CYS A 62 -2.67 2.46 8.11
CA CYS A 62 -2.18 3.62 8.86
C CYS A 62 -3.34 4.45 9.43
N ARG A 63 -4.39 4.68 8.64
CA ARG A 63 -5.58 5.42 9.10
C ARG A 63 -6.27 4.71 10.27
N ARG A 64 -6.45 3.39 10.19
CA ARG A 64 -7.06 2.58 11.26
C ARG A 64 -6.23 2.60 12.55
N LEU A 65 -4.92 2.73 12.44
CA LEU A 65 -3.97 2.82 13.57
C LEU A 65 -3.77 4.25 14.09
N GLY A 66 -4.33 5.28 13.44
CA GLY A 66 -4.10 6.68 13.81
C GLY A 66 -2.73 7.22 13.40
N ASP A 67 -2.00 6.54 12.52
CA ASP A 67 -0.68 6.94 12.04
C ASP A 67 -0.79 7.97 10.90
N ASN A 68 -0.91 9.24 11.27
CA ASN A 68 -1.03 10.35 10.32
C ASN A 68 0.20 10.52 9.42
N LEU A 69 1.41 10.21 9.92
CA LEU A 69 2.63 10.31 9.14
C LEU A 69 2.67 9.24 8.06
N GLY A 70 2.32 8.00 8.41
CA GLY A 70 2.19 6.90 7.46
C GLY A 70 1.08 7.13 6.42
N VAL A 71 -0.04 7.73 6.80
CA VAL A 71 -1.08 8.17 5.86
C VAL A 71 -0.51 9.17 4.85
N ALA A 72 0.15 10.23 5.31
CA ALA A 72 0.73 11.25 4.43
C ALA A 72 1.81 10.68 3.50
N ASN A 73 2.70 9.82 4.03
CA ASN A 73 3.72 9.17 3.22
C ASN A 73 3.09 8.29 2.12
N SER A 74 2.08 7.49 2.47
CA SER A 74 1.38 6.62 1.51
C SER A 74 0.70 7.45 0.41
N LEU A 75 0.08 8.57 0.77
CA LEU A 75 -0.52 9.50 -0.19
C LEU A 75 0.49 10.08 -1.17
N CYS A 76 1.65 10.53 -0.67
CA CYS A 76 2.73 11.00 -1.53
C CYS A 76 3.18 9.94 -2.55
N GLN A 77 3.22 8.65 -2.16
CA GLN A 77 3.57 7.57 -3.07
C GLN A 77 2.45 7.30 -4.10
N ILE A 78 1.19 7.27 -3.67
CA ILE A 78 0.01 7.11 -4.53
C ILE A 78 -0.02 8.20 -5.61
N THR A 79 0.08 9.46 -5.20
CA THR A 79 0.07 10.61 -6.10
C THR A 79 1.22 10.53 -7.10
N ARG A 80 2.43 10.16 -6.65
CA ARG A 80 3.58 9.97 -7.55
C ARG A 80 3.32 8.90 -8.61
N ILE A 81 2.75 7.75 -8.22
CA ILE A 81 2.44 6.67 -9.16
C ILE A 81 1.35 7.12 -10.15
N LEU A 82 0.28 7.76 -9.69
CA LEU A 82 -0.80 8.22 -10.56
C LEU A 82 -0.33 9.27 -11.58
N LEU A 83 0.58 10.16 -11.19
CA LEU A 83 1.23 11.09 -12.13
C LEU A 83 2.10 10.35 -13.15
N GLN A 84 2.86 9.33 -12.74
CA GLN A 84 3.64 8.49 -13.66
C GLN A 84 2.75 7.75 -14.67
N LEU A 85 1.57 7.29 -14.22
CA LEU A 85 0.57 6.63 -15.06
C LEU A 85 -0.21 7.58 -15.97
N GLN A 86 0.09 8.89 -15.96
CA GLN A 86 -0.65 9.92 -16.71
C GLN A 86 -2.15 9.97 -16.34
N CYS A 87 -2.48 9.68 -15.08
CA CYS A 87 -3.83 9.76 -14.52
C CYS A 87 -3.95 10.91 -13.49
N PRO A 88 -3.76 12.19 -13.90
CA PRO A 88 -3.69 13.32 -12.97
C PRO A 88 -5.01 13.63 -12.26
N SER A 89 -6.16 13.33 -12.89
CA SER A 89 -7.47 13.51 -12.25
C SER A 89 -7.63 12.62 -11.01
N GLN A 90 -7.15 11.38 -11.06
CA GLN A 90 -7.12 10.47 -9.92
C GLN A 90 -6.12 10.93 -8.85
N ALA A 91 -5.02 11.58 -9.24
CA ALA A 91 -4.03 12.11 -8.31
C ALA A 91 -4.61 13.26 -7.44
N GLN A 92 -5.45 14.12 -8.02
CA GLN A 92 -6.12 15.21 -7.30
C GLN A 92 -7.11 14.71 -6.26
N VAL A 93 -7.86 13.64 -6.55
CA VAL A 93 -8.81 13.04 -5.60
C VAL A 93 -8.11 12.36 -4.41
N ASN A 94 -6.85 11.96 -4.60
CA ASN A 94 -6.07 11.27 -3.58
C ASN A 94 -5.16 12.20 -2.76
N LEU A 95 -5.15 13.51 -3.00
CA LEU A 95 -4.54 14.51 -2.11
C LEU A 95 -5.47 14.82 -0.92
#